data_AF-A0A0D3BBH5-F1
#
_entry.id   AF-A0A0D3BBH5-F1
#
_cell.length_a   1.000
_cell.length_b   1.000
_cell.length_c   1.000
_cell.angle_alpha   90.00
_cell.angle_beta   90.00
_cell.angle_gamma   90.00
#
_symmetry.space_group_name_H-M   'P 1'
#
loop_
_entity.id
_entity.type
_entity.pdbx_description
1 polymer ?
#
loop_
_entity_poly.entity_id
_entity_poly.type
_entity_poly.pdbx_seq_one_letter_code
_entity_poly.pdbx_strand_id
1 'polypeptide(L)' 'MDRQRTKIPKLKAGDSDADSSKRRPGVRHSTFESLRLGLSSQSIASGFLRFWDSLNFKKDREFVGITVLFLDEKIP' A
#
# COMPACT_ATOMS: atom_id res chain seq x y z
N MET A 1 3.02 42.73 40.56
CA MET A 1 2.77 41.32 40.20
C MET A 1 3.37 41.11 38.82
N ASP A 2 4.62 40.66 38.77
CA ASP A 2 5.37 40.59 37.51
C ASP A 2 5.08 39.28 36.79
N ARG A 3 4.47 39.38 35.60
CA ARG A 3 4.30 38.24 34.69
C ARG A 3 5.66 37.90 34.08
N GLN A 4 6.31 36.86 34.58
CA GLN A 4 7.50 36.31 33.93
C GLN A 4 7.11 35.65 32.61
N ARG A 5 7.73 36.11 31.51
CA ARG A 5 7.56 35.56 30.17
C ARG A 5 8.43 34.31 30.03
N THR A 6 7.81 33.14 30.06
CA THR A 6 8.51 31.86 29.91
C THR A 6 9.03 31.70 28.48
N LYS A 7 10.34 31.48 28.31
CA LYS A 7 10.93 31.12 27.01
C LYS A 7 10.61 29.67 26.69
N ILE A 8 9.96 29.42 25.57
CA ILE A 8 9.67 28.07 25.08
C ILE A 8 10.97 27.48 24.50
N PRO A 9 11.40 26.27 24.89
CA PRO A 9 12.55 25.63 24.28
C PRO A 9 12.25 25.28 22.82
N LYS A 10 13.16 25.64 21.91
CA LYS A 10 13.07 25.28 20.50
C LYS A 10 13.43 23.79 20.39
N LEU A 11 12.44 22.94 20.14
CA LEU A 11 12.65 21.51 19.87
C LEU A 11 13.52 21.39 18.61
N LYS A 12 14.70 20.78 18.77
CA LYS A 12 15.55 20.42 17.64
C LYS A 12 14.86 19.26 16.93
N ALA A 13 14.52 19.43 15.66
CA ALA A 13 14.02 18.33 14.84
C ALA A 13 15.08 17.22 14.92
N GLY A 14 14.68 16.06 15.46
CA GLY A 14 15.52 14.88 15.37
C GLY A 14 15.76 14.59 13.90
N ASP A 15 17.01 14.27 13.56
CA ASP A 15 17.36 13.76 12.25
C ASP A 15 16.46 12.55 12.02
N SER A 16 15.45 12.72 11.17
CA SER A 16 14.63 11.62 10.71
C SER A 16 15.58 10.72 9.94
N ASP A 17 15.88 9.55 10.51
CA ASP A 17 16.53 8.44 9.83
C ASP A 17 15.68 8.01 8.64
N ALA A 18 15.70 8.82 7.59
CA ALA A 18 15.25 8.46 6.26
C ALA A 18 16.38 7.66 5.60
N ASP A 19 16.77 6.54 6.22
CA ASP A 19 17.48 5.48 5.51
C ASP A 19 16.42 4.68 4.73
N SER A 20 16.04 5.28 3.61
CA SER A 20 15.14 4.75 2.61
C SER A 20 15.67 3.40 2.09
N SER A 21 14.89 2.35 2.33
CA SER A 21 14.95 1.07 1.59
C SER A 21 16.33 0.38 1.55
N LYS A 22 16.67 -0.30 2.65
CA LYS A 22 17.53 -1.50 2.55
C LYS A 22 16.75 -2.55 1.74
N ARG A 23 16.98 -2.60 0.42
CA ARG A 23 16.53 -3.68 -0.47
C ARG A 23 17.08 -4.99 0.07
N ARG A 24 16.31 -5.67 0.93
CA ARG A 24 16.64 -7.02 1.41
C ARG A 24 16.49 -7.95 0.20
N PRO A 25 17.57 -8.58 -0.33
CA PRO A 25 17.48 -9.42 -1.54
C PRO A 25 16.76 -10.77 -1.30
N GLY A 26 16.02 -10.91 -0.20
CA GLY A 26 15.63 -12.22 0.34
C GLY A 26 14.14 -12.54 0.34
N VAL A 27 13.27 -11.57 0.02
CA VAL A 27 11.84 -11.87 -0.06
C VAL A 27 11.52 -12.19 -1.52
N ARG A 28 11.49 -13.49 -1.84
CA ARG A 28 10.93 -13.95 -3.12
C ARG A 28 9.45 -13.66 -3.07
N HIS A 29 9.03 -12.57 -3.69
CA HIS A 29 7.62 -12.23 -3.76
C HIS A 29 6.89 -13.26 -4.62
N SER A 30 5.75 -13.71 -4.11
CA SER A 30 4.80 -14.54 -4.84
C SER A 30 4.30 -13.79 -6.07
N THR A 31 4.43 -14.43 -7.24
CA THR A 31 3.91 -13.96 -8.54
C THR A 31 2.45 -14.37 -8.72
N PHE A 32 1.79 -13.93 -9.79
CA PHE A 32 0.39 -14.32 -10.05
C PHE A 32 0.21 -15.84 -10.19
N GLU A 33 1.21 -16.53 -10.74
CA GLU A 33 1.23 -18.00 -10.89
C GLU A 33 1.15 -18.76 -9.57
N SER A 34 1.52 -18.12 -8.46
CA SER A 34 1.44 -18.73 -7.13
C SER A 34 0.02 -18.74 -6.54
N LEU A 35 -0.90 -17.96 -7.11
CA LEU A 35 -2.27 -17.86 -6.64
C LEU A 35 -3.03 -19.16 -6.93
N ARG A 36 -3.58 -19.77 -5.89
CA ARG A 36 -4.38 -21.00 -5.99
C ARG A 36 -5.80 -20.79 -5.48
N LEU A 37 -6.76 -21.37 -6.16
CA LEU A 37 -8.14 -21.43 -5.68
C LEU A 37 -8.20 -22.30 -4.40
N GLY A 38 -9.01 -21.90 -3.43
CA GLY A 38 -9.20 -22.64 -2.17
C GLY A 38 -8.29 -22.22 -1.01
N LEU A 39 -7.31 -21.34 -1.24
CA LEU A 39 -6.55 -20.71 -0.17
C LEU A 39 -7.19 -19.35 0.18
N SER A 40 -7.57 -19.17 1.44
CA SER A 40 -8.26 -17.97 1.92
C SER A 40 -7.35 -16.77 2.13
N SER A 41 -6.04 -16.99 2.35
CA SER A 41 -5.06 -15.93 2.57
C SER A 41 -3.83 -16.17 1.72
N GLN A 42 -3.59 -15.25 0.78
CA GLN A 42 -2.47 -15.26 -0.14
C GLN A 42 -1.99 -13.82 -0.31
N SER A 43 -0.67 -13.63 -0.40
CA SER A 43 -0.07 -12.33 -0.66
C SER A 43 0.78 -12.39 -1.91
N ILE A 44 0.73 -11.33 -2.69
CA ILE A 44 1.53 -11.12 -3.90
C ILE A 44 2.10 -9.71 -3.86
N ALA A 45 3.24 -9.50 -4.53
CA ALA A 45 3.72 -8.16 -4.83
C ALA A 45 3.32 -7.83 -6.27
N SER A 46 2.68 -6.68 -6.46
CA SER A 46 2.21 -6.26 -7.78
C SER A 46 2.24 -4.75 -7.94
N GLY A 47 2.57 -4.27 -9.14
CA GLY A 47 2.37 -2.89 -9.56
C GLY A 47 0.92 -2.64 -9.96
N PHE A 48 0.35 -1.50 -9.53
CA PHE A 48 -1.00 -1.08 -9.93
C PHE A 48 -0.96 -0.38 -11.28
N LEU A 49 -1.81 -0.83 -12.22
CA LEU A 49 -1.85 -0.29 -13.59
C LEU A 49 -3.12 0.52 -13.87
N ARG A 50 -4.30 0.00 -13.52
CA ARG A 50 -5.58 0.67 -13.83
C ARG A 50 -6.69 0.28 -12.86
N PHE A 51 -7.57 1.24 -12.59
CA PHE A 51 -8.82 1.05 -11.85
C PHE A 51 -10.02 1.36 -12.74
N TRP A 52 -11.05 0.53 -12.65
CA TRP A 52 -12.33 0.72 -13.30
C TRP A 52 -13.43 0.65 -12.24
N ASP A 53 -14.19 1.73 -12.11
CA ASP A 53 -15.37 1.75 -11.26
C ASP A 53 -16.55 1.18 -12.05
N SER A 54 -17.17 0.08 -11.59
CA SER A 54 -18.41 -0.37 -12.22
C SER A 54 -19.55 0.44 -11.59
N LEU A 55 -19.90 1.52 -12.27
CA LEU A 55 -21.00 2.37 -11.84
C LEU A 55 -22.30 1.55 -11.92
N ASN A 56 -22.78 1.11 -10.76
CA ASN A 56 -24.10 0.59 -10.44
C ASN A 56 -24.88 -0.02 -11.62
N PHE A 57 -24.61 -1.28 -11.94
CA PHE A 57 -25.64 -2.07 -12.59
C PHE A 57 -26.81 -2.17 -11.58
N LYS A 58 -27.93 -1.54 -11.91
CA LYS A 58 -29.20 -1.71 -11.21
C LYS A 58 -30.24 -2.15 -12.24
N LYS A 59 -30.64 -3.41 -12.17
CA LYS A 59 -31.74 -3.83 -11.31
C LYS A 59 -31.67 -5.32 -10.99
N ASP A 60 -32.03 -5.63 -9.75
CA ASP A 60 -32.50 -6.93 -9.25
C ASP A 60 -31.46 -7.90 -8.67
N ARG A 61 -30.19 -7.91 -9.09
CA ARG A 61 -29.09 -8.65 -8.40
C ARG A 61 -27.72 -8.42 -9.04
N GLU A 62 -27.46 -7.21 -9.51
CA GLU A 62 -26.29 -6.94 -10.33
C GLU A 62 -25.10 -6.49 -9.48
N PHE A 63 -23.95 -7.13 -9.66
CA PHE A 63 -22.74 -6.88 -8.89
C PHE A 63 -22.28 -5.43 -9.05
N VAL A 64 -22.26 -4.68 -7.94
CA VAL A 64 -21.51 -3.42 -7.82
C VAL A 64 -20.06 -3.82 -7.53
N GLY A 65 -19.26 -3.93 -8.58
CA GLY A 65 -17.85 -4.33 -8.50
C GLY A 65 -16.90 -3.17 -8.78
N ILE A 66 -15.66 -3.32 -8.36
CA ILE A 66 -14.55 -2.56 -8.92
C ILE A 66 -13.66 -3.55 -9.66
N THR A 67 -13.14 -3.17 -10.82
CA THR A 67 -12.13 -3.97 -11.51
C THR A 67 -10.79 -3.26 -11.37
N VAL A 68 -9.78 -3.98 -10.90
CA VAL A 68 -8.42 -3.46 -10.77
C VAL A 68 -7.46 -4.33 -11.56
N LEU A 69 -6.60 -3.69 -12.34
CA LEU A 69 -5.57 -4.34 -13.13
C LEU A 69 -4.20 -4.13 -12.46
N PHE A 70 -3.51 -5.23 -12.20
CA PHE A 70 -2.19 -5.27 -11.61
C PHE A 70 -1.20 -5.97 -12.55
N LEU A 71 0.09 -5.64 -12.42
CA LEU A 71 1.23 -6.31 -13.07
C LEU A 71 2.11 -6.94 -12.00
N ASP A 72 2.62 -8.15 -12.20
CA ASP A 72 3.66 -8.73 -11.37
C ASP A 72 5.03 -8.56 -12.04
N GLU A 73 6.06 -8.40 -11.22
CA GLU A 73 7.43 -8.32 -11.73
C GLU A 73 7.91 -9.75 -11.99
N LYS A 74 7.83 -10.18 -13.26
CA LYS A 74 8.54 -11.39 -13.68
C LYS A 74 10.02 -11.06 -13.74
N ILE A 75 10.74 -11.35 -12.65
CA ILE A 75 12.20 -11.27 -12.61
C ILE A 75 12.73 -12.27 -13.67
N PRO A 76 13.50 -11.82 -14.68
CA PRO A 76 14.10 -12.69 -15.68
C PRO A 76 15.06 -13.72 -15.09
#